data_AF-H2ZU46-F1
#
_entry.id   AF-H2ZU46-F1
#
_cell.length_a   1.000
_cell.length_b   1.000
_cell.length_c   1.000
_cell.angle_alpha   90.00
_cell.angle_beta   90.00
_cell.angle_gamma   90.00
#
_symmetry.space_group_name_H-M   'P 1'
#
loop_
_entity.id
_entity.type
_entity.pdbx_description
1 polymer ?
#
loop_
_entity_poly.entity_id
_entity_poly.type
_entity_poly.pdbx_seq_one_letter_code
_entity_poly.pdbx_strand_id
1 'polypeptide(L)'
;DYAEKEKAIAKALEDLKANFYCELCDKQYHKHQEFDNHINSYDHAHKQRDKFQRQNIFKGSFSLVFGIDNNKIHDKMKRFEAIIEVKGQ
;
A
#
# COMPACT_ATOMS: atom_id res chain seq x y z
N ASP A 1 -1.67 27.96 26.64
CA ASP A 1 -1.73 26.71 25.87
C ASP A 1 -2.22 26.93 24.43
N TYR A 2 -1.53 27.79 23.67
CA TYR A 2 -1.88 28.09 22.26
C TYR A 2 -0.91 27.37 21.31
N ALA A 3 0.36 27.28 21.71
CA ALA A 3 1.41 26.59 20.96
C ALA A 3 1.16 25.08 20.78
N GLU A 4 0.56 24.39 21.76
CA GLU A 4 0.20 22.97 21.62
C GLU A 4 -0.97 22.76 20.66
N LYS A 5 -1.95 23.68 20.69
CA LYS A 5 -3.09 23.65 19.76
C LYS A 5 -2.66 23.94 18.32
N GLU A 6 -1.73 24.87 18.10
CA GLU A 6 -1.16 25.14 16.76
C GLU A 6 -0.37 23.95 16.21
N LYS A 7 0.41 23.25 17.05
CA LYS A 7 1.09 22.02 16.65
C LYS A 7 0.11 20.89 16.29
N ALA A 8 -0.98 20.75 17.03
CA ALA A 8 -2.00 19.75 16.75
C ALA A 8 -2.74 20.04 15.42
N ILE A 9 -3.04 21.31 15.15
CA ILE A 9 -3.66 21.75 13.89
C ILE A 9 -2.70 21.56 12.72
N ALA A 10 -1.42 21.88 12.89
CA ALA A 10 -0.39 21.63 11.87
C ALA A 10 -0.29 20.13 11.54
N LYS A 11 -0.20 19.28 12.57
CA LYS A 11 -0.16 17.83 12.39
C LYS A 11 -1.41 17.29 11.69
N ALA A 12 -2.60 17.79 12.04
CA ALA A 12 -3.84 17.41 11.38
C ALA A 12 -3.92 17.90 9.92
N LEU A 13 -3.37 19.08 9.61
CA LEU A 13 -3.27 19.60 8.24
C LEU A 13 -2.26 18.80 7.39
N GLU A 14 -1.20 18.29 8.00
CA GLU A 14 -0.23 17.40 7.36
C GLU A 14 -0.85 16.03 7.04
N ASP A 15 -1.63 15.48 7.97
CA ASP A 15 -2.38 14.22 7.78
C ASP A 15 -3.43 14.36 6.66
N LEU A 16 -4.13 15.50 6.61
CA LEU A 16 -5.06 15.83 5.52
C LEU A 16 -4.36 16.06 4.17
N LYS A 17 -3.11 16.51 4.15
CA LYS A 17 -2.29 16.59 2.94
C LYS A 17 -1.78 15.22 2.49
N ALA A 18 -1.50 14.31 3.43
CA ALA A 18 -1.11 12.93 3.12
C ALA A 18 -2.22 12.18 2.37
N ASN A 19 -3.50 12.56 2.56
CA ASN A 19 -4.60 12.01 1.78
C ASN A 19 -4.52 12.28 0.26
N PHE A 20 -3.74 13.28 -0.17
CA PHE A 20 -3.53 13.58 -1.60
C PHE A 20 -2.16 13.10 -2.10
N TYR A 21 -1.55 12.15 -1.41
CA TYR A 21 -0.27 11.57 -1.79
C TYR A 21 -0.48 10.20 -2.43
N CYS A 22 0.19 9.97 -3.56
CA CYS A 22 0.26 8.67 -4.21
C CYS A 22 1.62 8.03 -3.97
N GLU A 23 1.68 7.05 -3.08
CA GLU A 23 2.87 6.25 -2.75
C GLU A 23 3.41 5.42 -3.93
N LEU A 24 2.56 5.09 -4.91
CA LEU A 24 2.95 4.28 -6.07
C LEU A 24 3.69 5.11 -7.13
N CYS A 25 3.41 6.40 -7.18
CA CYS A 25 3.96 7.32 -8.16
C CYS A 25 4.89 8.35 -7.53
N ASP A 26 5.00 8.38 -6.19
CA ASP A 26 5.76 9.34 -5.39
C ASP A 26 5.37 10.80 -5.73
N LYS A 27 4.06 11.04 -5.81
CA LYS A 27 3.49 12.34 -6.20
C LYS A 27 2.54 12.85 -5.14
N GLN A 28 2.82 14.05 -4.64
CA GLN A 28 1.92 14.79 -3.76
C GLN A 28 1.08 15.77 -4.57
N TYR A 29 -0.23 15.68 -4.41
CA TYR A 29 -1.18 16.57 -5.05
C TYR A 29 -1.75 17.55 -4.02
N HIS A 30 -2.06 18.77 -4.44
CA HIS A 30 -2.61 19.82 -3.56
C HIS A 30 -4.13 20.00 -3.75
N LYS A 31 -4.71 19.42 -4.80
CA LYS A 31 -6.13 19.51 -5.13
C LYS A 31 -6.73 18.13 -5.30
N HIS A 32 -7.93 17.95 -4.77
CA HIS A 32 -8.69 16.72 -4.94
C HIS A 32 -8.93 16.38 -6.41
N GLN A 33 -9.24 17.35 -7.27
CA GLN A 33 -9.44 17.08 -8.70
C GLN A 33 -8.19 16.58 -9.42
N GLU A 34 -7.00 17.09 -9.09
CA GLU A 34 -5.77 16.60 -9.72
C GLU A 34 -5.40 15.20 -9.20
N PHE A 35 -5.65 14.94 -7.93
CA PHE A 35 -5.50 13.61 -7.35
C PHE A 35 -6.47 12.61 -7.98
N ASP A 36 -7.74 12.97 -8.13
CA ASP A 36 -8.75 12.12 -8.76
C ASP A 36 -8.41 11.85 -10.23
N ASN A 37 -8.00 12.88 -10.99
CA ASN A 37 -7.48 12.68 -12.35
C ASN A 37 -6.24 11.79 -12.38
N HIS A 38 -5.37 11.86 -11.37
CA HIS A 38 -4.20 11.00 -11.25
C HIS A 38 -4.56 9.54 -10.98
N ILE A 39 -5.46 9.27 -10.02
CA ILE A 39 -5.92 7.91 -9.71
C ILE A 39 -6.68 7.32 -10.91
N ASN A 40 -7.44 8.13 -11.64
CA ASN A 40 -8.12 7.74 -12.87
C ASN A 40 -7.21 7.73 -14.11
N SER A 41 -5.95 8.20 -14.01
CA SER A 41 -5.03 8.19 -15.13
C SER A 41 -4.57 6.78 -15.48
N TYR A 42 -4.45 6.50 -16.78
CA TYR A 42 -4.03 5.21 -17.31
C TYR A 42 -2.69 4.72 -16.72
N ASP A 43 -1.71 5.61 -16.54
CA ASP A 43 -0.38 5.26 -15.98
C ASP A 43 -0.47 4.73 -14.54
N HIS A 44 -1.29 5.36 -13.70
CA HIS A 44 -1.49 4.94 -12.32
C HIS A 44 -2.19 3.58 -12.27
N ALA A 45 -3.28 3.41 -13.02
CA ALA A 45 -4.02 2.15 -13.12
C ALA A 45 -3.12 1.01 -13.66
N HIS A 46 -2.24 1.30 -14.61
CA HIS A 46 -1.32 0.31 -15.16
C HIS A 46 -0.24 -0.11 -14.14
N LYS A 47 0.35 0.84 -13.39
CA LYS A 47 1.29 0.54 -12.31
C LYS A 47 0.66 -0.25 -11.15
N GLN A 48 -0.56 0.10 -10.77
CA GLN A 48 -1.34 -0.67 -9.78
C GLN A 48 -1.53 -2.11 -10.26
N ARG A 49 -1.93 -2.27 -11.53
CA ARG A 49 -2.16 -3.58 -12.15
C ARG A 49 -0.87 -4.39 -12.27
N ASP A 50 0.27 -3.79 -12.59
CA ASP A 50 1.56 -4.51 -12.69
C ASP A 50 2.01 -5.06 -11.34
N LYS A 51 1.90 -4.26 -10.26
CA LYS A 51 2.16 -4.73 -8.88
C LYS A 51 1.19 -5.83 -8.46
N PHE A 52 -0.10 -5.70 -8.79
CA PHE A 52 -1.09 -6.75 -8.50
C PHE A 52 -0.79 -8.02 -9.31
N GLN A 53 -0.40 -7.89 -10.57
CA GLN A 53 -0.04 -9.02 -11.42
C GLN A 53 1.17 -9.74 -10.82
N ARG A 54 2.26 -9.04 -10.47
CA ARG A 54 3.43 -9.60 -9.76
C ARG A 54 3.08 -10.34 -8.46
N GLN A 55 2.17 -9.80 -7.66
CA GLN A 55 1.72 -10.47 -6.43
C GLN A 55 0.87 -11.72 -6.72
N ASN A 56 0.06 -11.70 -7.79
CA ASN A 56 -0.78 -12.84 -8.17
C ASN A 56 0.00 -13.94 -8.88
N ILE A 57 1.00 -13.62 -9.73
CA ILE A 57 1.93 -14.65 -10.24
C ILE A 57 2.75 -15.25 -9.11
N PHE A 58 3.08 -14.50 -8.05
CA PHE A 58 3.75 -15.09 -6.89
C PHE A 58 2.85 -16.12 -6.15
N LYS A 59 1.59 -15.75 -5.87
CA LYS A 59 0.61 -16.67 -5.25
C LYS A 59 0.25 -17.85 -6.16
N GLY A 60 0.08 -17.59 -7.46
CA GLY A 60 -0.20 -18.61 -8.48
C GLY A 60 0.97 -19.57 -8.70
N SER A 61 2.21 -19.07 -8.71
CA SER A 61 3.40 -19.92 -8.79
C SER A 61 3.55 -20.81 -7.56
N PHE A 62 3.22 -20.31 -6.37
CA PHE A 62 3.24 -21.13 -5.15
C PHE A 62 2.14 -22.21 -5.18
N SER A 63 0.96 -21.91 -5.72
CA SER A 63 -0.10 -22.90 -5.93
C SER A 63 0.28 -23.96 -6.98
N LEU A 64 0.92 -23.55 -8.08
CA LEU A 64 1.37 -24.44 -9.15
C LEU A 64 2.55 -25.34 -8.74
N VAL A 65 3.54 -24.78 -8.03
CA VAL A 65 4.77 -25.48 -7.62
C VAL A 65 4.51 -26.42 -6.44
N PHE A 66 3.64 -26.03 -5.50
CA PHE A 66 3.37 -26.83 -4.31
C PHE A 66 2.03 -27.59 -4.35
N GLY A 67 1.18 -27.34 -5.34
CA GLY A 67 -0.14 -27.99 -5.46
C GLY A 67 -1.07 -27.65 -4.29
N ILE A 68 -0.98 -26.43 -3.74
CA ILE A 68 -1.68 -26.02 -2.52
C ILE A 68 -2.73 -24.95 -2.83
N ASP A 69 -3.93 -25.08 -2.24
CA ASP A 69 -5.02 -24.11 -2.36
C ASP A 69 -4.68 -22.74 -1.76
N ASN A 70 -5.23 -21.68 -2.34
CA ASN A 70 -4.99 -20.28 -1.94
C ASN A 70 -5.17 -20.02 -0.43
N ASN A 71 -6.10 -20.71 0.23
CA ASN A 71 -6.33 -20.59 1.68
C ASN A 71 -5.13 -21.08 2.50
N LYS A 72 -4.53 -22.21 2.12
CA LYS A 72 -3.31 -22.77 2.76
C LYS A 72 -2.06 -21.97 2.41
N ILE A 73 -1.99 -21.32 1.24
CA ILE A 73 -0.90 -20.40 0.89
C ILE A 73 -0.93 -19.18 1.82
N HIS A 74 -2.13 -18.63 2.04
CA HIS A 74 -2.30 -17.50 2.96
C HIS A 74 -1.91 -17.86 4.40
N ASP A 75 -2.30 -19.04 4.91
CA ASP A 75 -1.89 -19.51 6.24
C ASP A 75 -0.36 -19.67 6.34
N LYS A 76 0.28 -20.27 5.32
CA LYS A 76 1.74 -20.39 5.27
C LYS A 76 2.45 -19.03 5.18
N MET A 77 1.95 -18.08 4.40
CA MET A 77 2.52 -16.72 4.33
C MET A 77 2.43 -16.02 5.68
N LYS A 78 1.28 -16.09 6.37
CA LYS A 78 1.13 -15.53 7.72
C LYS A 78 2.11 -16.14 8.72
N ARG A 79 2.29 -17.48 8.70
CA ARG A 79 3.28 -18.14 9.56
C ARG A 79 4.70 -17.71 9.21
N PHE A 80 5.01 -17.54 7.92
CA PHE A 80 6.33 -17.09 7.49
C PHE A 80 6.61 -15.65 7.97
N GLU A 81 5.63 -14.75 7.86
CA GLU A 81 5.70 -13.38 8.34
C GLU A 81 5.90 -13.32 9.86
N ALA A 82 5.16 -14.12 10.63
CA ALA A 82 5.34 -14.23 12.08
C ALA A 82 6.73 -14.76 12.47
N ILE A 83 7.31 -15.69 11.70
CA ILE A 83 8.67 -16.19 11.95
C ILE A 83 9.72 -15.11 11.66
N ILE A 84 9.53 -14.31 10.60
CA ILE A 84 10.42 -13.19 10.25
C ILE A 84 10.39 -12.14 11.38
N GLU A 85 9.21 -11.80 11.89
CA GLU A 85 9.04 -10.84 12.98
C GLU A 85 9.72 -11.31 14.28
N VAL A 86 9.58 -12.59 14.62
CA VAL A 86 10.22 -13.18 15.82
C VAL A 86 11.75 -13.28 15.67
N LYS A 87 12.28 -13.47 14.46
CA LYS A 87 13.74 -13.53 14.22
C LYS A 87 14.39 -12.16 14.00
N GLY A 88 13.58 -11.11 13.83
CA GLY A 88 14.04 -9.73 13.66
C GLY A 88 14.25 -8.96 14.96
N GLN A 89 13.98 -9.57 16.11
CA GLN A 89 14.25 -9.03 17.46
C GLN A 89 15.54 -9.59 18.06
#